data_AF-A0A501WXT6-F1
#
_entry.id   AF-A0A501WXT6-F1
#
_cell.length_a   1.000
_cell.length_b   1.000
_cell.length_c   1.000
_cell.angle_alpha   90.00
_cell.angle_beta   90.00
_cell.angle_gamma   90.00
#
_symmetry.space_group_name_H-M   'P 1'
#
loop_
_entity.id
_entity.type
_entity.pdbx_description
1 polymer ?
#
loop_
_entity_poly.entity_id
_entity_poly.type
_entity_poly.pdbx_seq_one_letter_code
_entity_poly.pdbx_strand_id
1 'polypeptide(L)'
;MKADPDFDAAATTAYRVTAAELRQFIERYERLEQDRAGVAEDMKEVMAEAKASGYDTKVLRKLIALRKKDPADVSEEEAILEVYKAALGMD
;
A
#
# COMPACT_ATOMS: atom_id res chain seq x y z
N MET A 1 -0.27 -18.42 51.92
CA MET A 1 0.67 -18.69 50.81
C MET A 1 1.66 -17.54 50.77
N LYS A 2 2.95 -17.78 51.03
CA LYS A 2 4.02 -16.78 50.82
C LYS A 2 4.28 -16.69 49.31
N ALA A 3 4.47 -15.48 48.79
CA ALA A 3 4.90 -15.28 47.41
C ALA A 3 6.25 -15.97 47.21
N ASP A 4 6.33 -16.85 46.20
CA ASP A 4 7.54 -17.54 45.82
C ASP A 4 8.36 -16.60 44.91
N PRO A 5 9.55 -16.15 45.34
CA PRO A 5 10.36 -15.18 44.59
C PRO A 5 10.80 -15.69 43.21
N ASP A 6 10.81 -17.01 42.98
CA ASP A 6 11.12 -17.59 41.67
C ASP A 6 9.99 -17.37 40.65
N PHE A 7 8.74 -17.26 41.10
CA PHE A 7 7.59 -16.97 40.23
C PHE A 7 7.61 -15.52 39.71
N ASP A 8 7.96 -14.56 40.57
CA ASP A 8 8.05 -13.14 40.21
C ASP A 8 9.20 -12.87 39.22
N ALA A 9 10.31 -13.60 39.35
CA ALA A 9 11.44 -13.52 38.42
C ALA A 9 11.10 -14.10 37.03
N ALA A 10 10.38 -15.22 36.98
CA ALA A 10 9.92 -15.83 35.74
C ALA A 10 8.89 -14.93 35.01
N ALA A 11 7.92 -14.37 35.74
CA ALA A 11 6.93 -13.44 35.18
C ALA A 11 7.58 -12.16 34.62
N THR A 12 8.56 -11.59 35.35
CA THR A 12 9.33 -10.42 34.89
C THR A 12 10.14 -10.72 33.63
N THR A 13 10.74 -11.91 33.55
CA THR A 13 11.51 -12.35 32.38
C THR A 13 10.60 -12.55 31.17
N ALA A 14 9.47 -13.23 31.34
CA ALA A 14 8.46 -13.40 30.29
C ALA A 14 7.94 -12.03 29.78
N TYR A 15 7.65 -11.09 30.68
CA TYR A 15 7.25 -9.73 30.32
C TYR A 15 8.32 -8.97 29.52
N ARG A 16 9.60 -9.14 29.86
CA ARG A 16 10.71 -8.53 29.10
C ARG A 16 10.83 -9.13 27.71
N VAL A 17 10.62 -10.45 27.56
CA VAL A 17 10.63 -11.13 26.26
C VAL A 17 9.47 -10.64 25.39
N THR A 18 8.25 -10.56 25.92
CA THR A 18 7.08 -10.07 25.16
C THR A 18 7.21 -8.60 24.79
N ALA A 19 7.77 -7.76 25.67
CA ALA A 19 8.05 -6.35 25.37
C ALA A 19 9.12 -6.18 24.27
N ALA A 20 10.14 -7.05 24.24
CA ALA A 20 11.17 -7.02 23.20
C ALA A 20 10.60 -7.43 21.83
N GLU A 21 9.78 -8.47 21.78
CA GLU A 21 9.10 -8.91 20.55
C GLU A 21 8.13 -7.84 20.03
N LEU A 22 7.32 -7.25 20.90
CA LEU A 22 6.43 -6.14 20.54
C LEU A 22 7.22 -4.97 19.93
N ARG A 23 8.34 -4.59 20.54
CA ARG A 23 9.22 -3.53 20.02
C ARG A 23 9.74 -3.86 18.63
N GLN A 24 10.16 -5.10 18.38
CA GLN A 24 10.63 -5.51 17.05
C GLN A 24 9.54 -5.39 15.98
N PHE A 25 8.28 -5.75 16.29
CA PHE A 25 7.18 -5.55 15.35
C PHE A 25 6.92 -4.07 15.05
N ILE A 26 6.94 -3.22 16.08
CA ILE A 26 6.75 -1.76 15.93
C ILE A 26 7.86 -1.17 15.06
N GLU A 27 9.13 -1.41 15.40
CA GLU A 27 10.28 -0.87 14.67
C GLU A 27 10.32 -1.35 13.21
N ARG A 28 9.89 -2.59 12.94
CA ARG A 28 9.76 -3.09 11.56
C ARG A 28 8.65 -2.36 10.81
N TYR A 29 7.50 -2.12 11.44
CA TYR A 29 6.38 -1.43 10.81
C TYR A 29 6.70 0.05 10.56
N GLU A 30 7.29 0.75 11.52
CA GLU A 30 7.68 2.16 11.37
C GLU A 30 8.67 2.37 10.23
N ARG A 31 9.62 1.46 10.05
CA ARG A 31 10.53 1.46 8.91
C ARG A 31 9.78 1.28 7.59
N LEU A 32 8.84 0.33 7.53
CA LEU A 32 8.03 0.12 6.32
C LEU A 32 7.17 1.35 5.99
N GLU A 33 6.66 2.07 6.99
CA GLU A 33 5.95 3.33 6.78
C GLU A 33 6.87 4.44 6.27
N GLN A 34 8.11 4.53 6.78
CA GLN A 34 9.13 5.45 6.24
C GLN A 34 9.48 5.12 4.79
N ASP A 35 9.73 3.84 4.47
CA ASP A 35 10.02 3.39 3.11
C ASP A 35 8.85 3.70 2.17
N ARG A 36 7.62 3.44 2.63
CA ARG A 36 6.39 3.76 1.88
C ARG A 36 6.26 5.26 1.62
N ALA A 37 6.60 6.11 2.59
CA ALA A 37 6.60 7.56 2.41
C ALA A 37 7.64 8.00 1.37
N GLY A 38 8.85 7.45 1.41
CA GLY A 38 9.89 7.71 0.40
C GLY A 38 9.43 7.33 -1.01
N VAL A 39 8.91 6.12 -1.19
CA VAL A 39 8.36 5.66 -2.47
C VAL A 39 7.22 6.57 -2.94
N ALA A 40 6.37 7.06 -2.03
CA ALA A 40 5.29 7.96 -2.39
C ALA A 40 5.80 9.33 -2.91
N GLU A 41 6.90 9.84 -2.36
CA GLU A 41 7.54 11.05 -2.89
C GLU A 41 8.19 10.79 -4.24
N ASP A 42 8.94 9.70 -4.41
CA ASP A 42 9.53 9.32 -5.70
C ASP A 42 8.46 9.21 -6.80
N MET A 43 7.31 8.60 -6.48
CA MET A 43 6.18 8.51 -7.39
C MET A 43 5.60 9.89 -7.78
N LYS A 44 5.63 10.88 -6.88
CA LYS A 44 5.19 12.25 -7.19
C LYS A 44 6.20 12.94 -8.11
N GLU A 45 7.49 12.75 -7.88
CA GLU A 45 8.55 13.31 -8.73
C GLU A 45 8.44 12.79 -10.17
N VAL A 46 8.27 11.48 -10.37
CA VAL A 46 8.03 10.89 -11.71
C VAL A 46 6.82 11.51 -12.40
N MET A 47 5.73 11.74 -11.66
CA MET A 47 4.53 12.39 -12.21
C MET A 47 4.77 13.87 -12.54
N ALA A 48 5.59 14.57 -11.76
CA ALA A 48 5.97 15.94 -12.01
C ALA A 48 6.86 16.05 -13.26
N GLU A 49 7.82 15.16 -13.43
CA GLU A 49 8.67 15.05 -14.64
C GLU A 49 7.84 14.76 -15.89
N ALA A 50 6.91 13.81 -15.80
CA ALA A 50 6.00 13.51 -16.90
C ALA A 50 5.16 14.74 -17.29
N LYS A 51 4.67 15.49 -16.29
CA LYS A 51 3.94 16.74 -16.53
C LYS A 51 4.82 17.81 -17.19
N ALA A 52 6.06 17.98 -16.73
CA ALA A 52 7.02 18.91 -17.32
C ALA A 52 7.38 18.53 -18.76
N SER A 53 7.39 17.24 -19.06
CA SER A 53 7.58 16.68 -20.40
C SER A 53 6.33 16.78 -21.30
N GLY A 54 5.21 17.31 -20.79
CA GLY A 54 3.98 17.53 -21.55
C GLY A 54 2.95 16.40 -21.50
N TYR A 55 3.13 15.36 -20.69
CA TYR A 55 2.15 14.28 -20.54
C TYR A 55 0.99 14.65 -19.61
N ASP A 56 -0.21 14.16 -19.91
CA ASP A 56 -1.35 14.24 -19.00
C ASP A 56 -1.22 13.18 -17.89
N THR A 57 -0.87 13.64 -16.69
CA THR A 57 -0.71 12.76 -15.50
C THR A 57 -2.01 12.08 -15.04
N LYS A 58 -3.19 12.57 -15.40
CA LYS A 58 -4.46 11.87 -15.11
C LYS A 58 -4.60 10.66 -16.01
N VAL A 59 -4.26 10.80 -17.30
CA VAL A 59 -4.26 9.69 -18.26
C VAL A 59 -3.21 8.65 -17.88
N LEU A 60 -1.99 9.06 -17.50
CA LEU A 60 -0.96 8.14 -17.03
C LEU A 60 -1.40 7.32 -15.80
N ARG A 61 -2.06 7.94 -14.82
CA ARG A 61 -2.61 7.21 -13.67
C ARG A 61 -3.67 6.18 -14.07
N LYS A 62 -4.54 6.51 -15.04
CA LYS A 62 -5.50 5.55 -15.60
C LYS A 62 -4.78 4.37 -16.27
N LEU A 63 -3.75 4.63 -17.07
CA LEU A 63 -2.96 3.58 -17.72
C LEU A 63 -2.26 2.68 -16.70
N ILE A 64 -1.66 3.24 -15.65
CA ILE A 64 -1.04 2.44 -14.57
C ILE A 64 -2.09 1.57 -13.86
N ALA A 65 -3.29 2.09 -13.61
CA ALA A 65 -4.37 1.32 -13.00
C ALA A 65 -4.84 0.18 -13.91
N LEU A 66 -5.05 0.44 -15.20
CA LEU A 66 -5.41 -0.59 -16.19
C LEU A 66 -4.35 -1.69 -16.26
N ARG A 67 -3.06 -1.33 -16.25
CA ARG A 67 -1.95 -2.29 -16.29
C ARG A 67 -1.82 -3.19 -15.06
N LYS A 68 -2.54 -2.89 -13.97
CA LYS A 68 -2.59 -3.73 -12.76
C LYS A 68 -3.72 -4.76 -12.80
N LYS A 69 -4.68 -4.61 -13.71
CA LYS A 69 -5.80 -5.52 -13.87
C LYS A 69 -5.43 -6.68 -14.80
N ASP A 70 -6.22 -7.76 -14.75
CA ASP A 70 -6.11 -8.85 -15.72
C ASP A 70 -6.54 -8.35 -17.12
N PRO A 71 -5.80 -8.68 -18.20
CA PRO A 71 -6.17 -8.27 -19.56
C PRO A 71 -7.57 -8.71 -19.99
N ALA A 72 -8.05 -9.88 -19.54
CA ALA A 72 -9.39 -10.35 -19.85
C ALA A 72 -10.46 -9.49 -19.18
N ASP A 73 -10.28 -9.17 -17.89
CA ASP A 73 -11.18 -8.29 -17.15
C ASP A 73 -11.24 -6.89 -17.79
N VAL A 74 -10.10 -6.36 -18.23
CA VAL A 74 -10.04 -5.06 -18.92
C VAL A 74 -10.82 -5.10 -20.22
N SER A 75 -10.65 -6.15 -21.04
CA SER A 75 -11.36 -6.29 -22.30
C SER A 75 -12.87 -6.43 -22.12
N GLU A 76 -13.32 -7.14 -21.09
CA GLU A 76 -14.75 -7.27 -20.77
C GLU A 76 -15.33 -5.93 -20.32
N GLU A 77 -14.67 -5.22 -19.40
CA GLU A 77 -15.09 -3.88 -18.96
C GLU A 77 -15.16 -2.89 -20.13
N GLU A 78 -14.19 -2.91 -21.05
CA GLU A 78 -14.15 -2.03 -22.22
C GLU A 78 -15.30 -2.32 -23.19
N ALA A 79 -15.60 -3.59 -23.46
CA ALA A 79 -16.74 -3.98 -24.29
C ALA A 79 -18.08 -3.53 -23.69
N ILE A 80 -18.26 -3.68 -22.38
CA ILE A 80 -19.46 -3.21 -21.68
C ILE A 80 -19.55 -1.68 -21.74
N LEU A 81 -18.44 -0.98 -21.51
CA LEU A 81 -18.38 0.48 -21.56
C LEU A 81 -18.76 1.00 -22.96
N GLU A 82 -18.32 0.34 -24.02
CA GLU A 82 -18.67 0.70 -25.40
C GLU A 82 -20.18 0.59 -25.64
N VAL A 83 -20.81 -0.52 -25.22
CA VAL A 83 -22.27 -0.69 -25.29
C VAL A 83 -23.00 0.43 -24.55
N TYR A 84 -22.51 0.82 -23.38
CA TYR A 84 -23.14 1.90 -22.60
C TYR A 84 -22.96 3.28 -23.24
N LYS A 85 -21.80 3.58 -23.83
CA LYS A 85 -21.58 4.83 -24.56
C LYS A 85 -22.50 4.94 -25.77
N ALA A 86 -22.61 3.87 -26.56
CA ALA A 86 -23.51 3.82 -27.70
C ALA A 86 -24.97 4.04 -27.28
N ALA A 87 -25.42 3.39 -26.21
CA ALA A 87 -26.76 3.58 -25.66
C ALA A 87 -27.03 5.02 -25.17
N LEU A 88 -25.98 5.74 -24.76
CA LEU A 88 -26.05 7.13 -24.31
C LEU A 88 -25.76 8.15 -25.43
N GLY A 89 -25.47 7.70 -26.65
CA GLY A 89 -25.09 8.58 -27.78
C GLY A 89 -23.77 9.34 -27.55
N MET A 90 -22.81 8.71 -26.87
CA MET A 90 -21.50 9.28 -26.54
C MET A 90 -20.38 8.84 -27.51
N ASP A 91 -20.74 8.56 -28.77
CA ASP A 91 -19.83 8.05 -29.82
C ASP A 91 -18.88 9.12 -30.39
#